data_AF-A0A538DWN4-F1
#
_entry.id   AF-A0A538DWN4-F1
#
_cell.length_a   1.000
_cell.length_b   1.000
_cell.length_c   1.000
_cell.angle_alpha   90.00
_cell.angle_beta   90.00
_cell.angle_gamma   90.00
#
_symmetry.space_group_name_H-M   'P 1'
#
loop_
_entity.id
_entity.type
_entity.pdbx_description
1 polymer ?
#
loop_
_entity_poly.entity_id
_entity_poly.type
_entity_poly.pdbx_seq_one_letter_code
_entity_poly.pdbx_strand_id
1 'polypeptide(L)'
;MSSADVYVFEAELVEYAGVGATIAVRGTQTLEHLHRGLRRAFRWYDDHLYSFWLSGVHWDSPESEFTAPVEDSESEARSADVRIDLLDLELHQPIAYIFDFG
;
A
#
# COMPACT_ATOMS: atom_id res chain seq x y z
N MET A 1 12.80 -18.42 -12.97
CA MET A 1 11.53 -17.71 -13.19
C MET A 1 10.69 -18.02 -11.96
N SER A 2 10.68 -17.14 -10.96
CA SER A 2 9.93 -17.42 -9.72
C SER A 2 8.44 -17.52 -10.04
N SER A 3 7.75 -18.42 -9.35
CA SER A 3 6.30 -18.52 -9.31
C SER A 3 5.69 -17.14 -8.99
N ALA A 4 4.50 -16.85 -9.52
CA ALA A 4 3.77 -15.63 -9.21
C ALA A 4 3.16 -15.75 -7.82
N ASP A 5 3.99 -15.60 -6.78
CA ASP A 5 3.55 -15.65 -5.40
C ASP A 5 2.42 -14.65 -5.16
N VAL A 6 1.44 -15.05 -4.35
CA VAL A 6 0.29 -14.21 -4.01
C VAL A 6 0.48 -13.74 -2.59
N TYR A 7 0.50 -12.43 -2.42
CA TYR A 7 0.55 -11.76 -1.13
C TYR A 7 -0.87 -11.41 -0.72
N VAL A 8 -1.23 -11.76 0.51
CA VAL A 8 -2.56 -11.52 1.08
C VAL A 8 -2.40 -10.50 2.19
N PHE A 9 -3.06 -9.35 2.02
CA PHE A 9 -3.07 -8.26 2.96
C PHE A 9 -4.41 -8.23 3.69
N GLU A 10 -4.36 -8.24 5.01
CA GLU A 10 -5.50 -7.94 5.87
C GLU A 10 -5.44 -6.46 6.21
N ALA A 11 -6.46 -5.71 5.78
CA ALA A 11 -6.55 -4.27 5.99
C ALA A 11 -7.70 -3.96 6.95
N GLU A 12 -7.43 -3.13 7.94
CA GLU A 12 -8.41 -2.67 8.94
C GLU A 12 -8.41 -1.14 9.01
N LEU A 13 -9.58 -0.56 9.22
CA LEU A 13 -9.69 0.88 9.48
C LEU A 13 -9.48 1.13 10.98
N VAL A 14 -8.40 1.84 11.32
CA VAL A 14 -7.96 2.05 12.72
C VAL A 14 -9.07 2.65 13.61
N GLU A 15 -9.84 3.61 13.08
CA GLU A 15 -10.91 4.29 13.84
C GLU A 15 -12.27 3.57 13.79
N TYR A 16 -12.40 2.51 12.98
CA TYR A 16 -13.67 1.82 12.75
C TYR A 16 -13.53 0.32 13.04
N ALA A 17 -13.64 -0.02 14.32
CA ALA A 17 -13.55 -1.41 14.79
C ALA A 17 -14.47 -2.36 14.01
N GLY A 18 -13.91 -3.47 13.54
CA GLY A 18 -14.63 -4.50 12.77
C GLY A 18 -14.84 -4.16 11.28
N VAL A 19 -14.31 -3.03 10.80
CA VAL A 19 -14.31 -2.68 9.39
C VAL A 19 -12.96 -3.02 8.77
N GLY A 20 -12.95 -4.02 7.90
CA GLY A 20 -11.74 -4.47 7.22
C GLY A 20 -12.01 -5.19 5.90
N ALA A 21 -10.93 -5.53 5.21
CA ALA A 21 -10.96 -6.25 3.95
C ALA A 21 -9.70 -7.10 3.78
N THR A 22 -9.84 -8.21 3.04
CA THR A 22 -8.71 -9.03 2.61
C THR A 22 -8.43 -8.77 1.14
N ILE A 23 -7.20 -8.39 0.80
CA ILE A 23 -6.78 -8.04 -0.55
C ILE A 23 -5.65 -8.96 -0.96
N ALA A 24 -5.86 -9.72 -2.03
CA ALA A 24 -4.83 -10.55 -2.64
C ALA A 24 -4.23 -9.83 -3.86
N VAL A 25 -2.90 -9.76 -3.92
CA VAL A 25 -2.14 -9.22 -5.05
C VAL A 25 -1.02 -10.19 -5.43
N ARG A 26 -0.69 -10.24 -6.72
CA ARG A 26 0.48 -11.00 -7.18
C ARG A 26 1.75 -10.24 -6.80
N GLY A 27 2.83 -10.96 -6.52
CA GLY A 27 4.16 -10.38 -6.30
C GLY A 27 4.61 -9.47 -7.43
N THR A 28 4.21 -9.79 -8.67
CA THR A 28 4.49 -8.99 -9.87
C THR A 28 3.71 -7.68 -9.96
N GLN A 29 2.70 -7.48 -9.12
CA GLN A 29 1.96 -6.21 -9.03
C GLN A 29 2.67 -5.26 -8.08
N THR A 30 2.26 -4.00 -8.09
CA THR A 30 2.88 -2.90 -7.33
C THR A 30 2.03 -2.45 -6.15
N LEU A 31 2.57 -1.57 -5.29
CA LEU A 31 1.80 -0.96 -4.20
C LEU A 31 0.60 -0.13 -4.73
N GLU A 32 0.70 0.45 -5.92
CA GLU A 32 -0.45 1.11 -6.57
C GLU A 32 -1.61 0.12 -6.83
N HIS A 33 -1.29 -1.13 -7.20
CA HIS A 33 -2.32 -2.15 -7.37
C HIS A 33 -2.98 -2.54 -6.04
N LEU A 34 -2.20 -2.60 -4.96
CA LEU A 34 -2.74 -2.78 -3.61
C LEU A 34 -3.67 -1.62 -3.24
N HIS A 35 -3.26 -0.37 -3.48
CA HIS A 35 -4.09 0.82 -3.29
C HIS A 35 -5.42 0.75 -4.05
N ARG A 36 -5.39 0.38 -5.33
CA ARG A 36 -6.62 0.19 -6.14
C ARG A 36 -7.53 -0.90 -5.54
N GLY A 37 -6.94 -1.96 -4.99
CA GLY A 37 -7.65 -3.00 -4.26
C GLY A 37 -8.35 -2.47 -3.00
N LEU A 38 -7.63 -1.69 -2.19
CA LEU A 38 -8.14 -1.02 -0.99
C LEU A 38 -9.29 -0.07 -1.33
N ARG A 39 -9.12 0.82 -2.31
CA ARG A 39 -10.18 1.73 -2.79
C ARG A 39 -11.44 0.98 -3.18
N ARG A 40 -11.30 -0.13 -3.91
CA ARG A 40 -12.45 -0.94 -4.31
C ARG A 40 -13.12 -1.62 -3.12
N ALA A 41 -12.34 -2.13 -2.17
CA ALA A 41 -12.86 -2.83 -1.00
C ALA A 41 -13.62 -1.89 -0.05
N PHE A 42 -13.07 -0.69 0.18
CA PHE A 42 -13.66 0.33 1.05
C PHE A 42 -14.60 1.32 0.33
N ARG A 43 -14.78 1.16 -0.99
CA ARG A 43 -15.64 2.00 -1.85
C ARG A 43 -15.23 3.47 -1.88
N TRP A 44 -13.93 3.73 -1.84
CA TRP A 44 -13.36 5.06 -2.01
C TRP A 44 -13.15 5.34 -3.51
N TYR A 45 -14.14 5.99 -4.12
CA TYR A 45 -14.15 6.22 -5.57
C TYR A 45 -13.50 7.52 -6.00
N ASP A 46 -13.44 8.52 -5.11
CA ASP A 46 -12.77 9.78 -5.40
C ASP A 46 -11.25 9.59 -5.47
N ASP A 47 -10.61 10.45 -6.26
CA ASP A 47 -9.17 10.40 -6.46
C ASP A 47 -8.49 11.31 -5.42
N HIS A 48 -7.71 10.69 -4.53
CA HIS A 48 -7.01 11.36 -3.45
C HIS A 48 -5.58 10.83 -3.36
N LEU A 49 -4.72 11.63 -2.74
CA LEU A 49 -3.36 11.22 -2.40
C LEU A 49 -3.37 10.12 -1.34
N TYR A 50 -2.30 9.34 -1.33
CA TYR A 50 -2.07 8.27 -0.37
C TYR A 50 -0.58 8.02 -0.19
N SER A 51 -0.24 7.37 0.92
CA SER A 51 1.10 6.88 1.22
C SER A 51 1.04 5.54 1.96
N PHE A 52 2.06 4.71 1.74
CA PHE A 52 2.36 3.52 2.54
C PHE A 52 3.66 3.72 3.33
N TRP A 53 3.76 3.18 4.54
CA TRP A 53 5.01 3.09 5.31
C TRP A 53 5.28 1.63 5.68
N LEU A 54 6.37 1.06 5.16
CA LEU A 54 6.70 -0.35 5.37
C LEU A 54 7.23 -0.66 6.78
N SER A 55 7.61 0.36 7.54
CA SER A 55 7.94 0.20 8.98
C SER A 55 6.70 -0.04 9.84
N GLY A 56 5.49 0.14 9.28
CA GLY A 56 4.23 0.08 10.03
C GLY A 56 3.92 1.35 10.82
N VAL A 57 4.80 2.36 10.76
CA VAL A 57 4.66 3.62 11.51
C VAL A 57 4.55 4.79 10.54
N HIS A 58 3.44 5.53 10.63
CA HIS A 58 3.22 6.72 9.84
C HIS A 58 4.29 7.79 10.12
N TRP A 59 4.79 8.45 9.06
CA TRP A 59 5.77 9.55 9.13
C TRP A 59 7.11 9.21 9.81
N ASP A 60 7.50 7.93 9.87
CA ASP A 60 8.72 7.48 10.55
C ASP A 60 10.01 7.89 9.82
N SER A 61 10.28 7.28 8.65
CA SER A 61 11.42 7.60 7.78
C SER A 61 10.99 7.70 6.32
N PRO A 62 11.51 8.69 5.55
CA PRO A 62 11.30 8.78 4.11
C PRO A 62 11.69 7.51 3.34
N GLU A 63 12.67 6.75 3.84
CA GLU A 63 13.11 5.49 3.20
C GLU A 63 12.06 4.38 3.27
N SER A 64 11.12 4.47 4.22
CA SER A 64 10.03 3.51 4.38
C SER A 64 8.76 3.91 3.63
N GLU A 65 8.70 5.16 3.14
CA GLU A 65 7.50 5.75 2.56
C GLU A 65 7.41 5.49 1.05
N PHE A 66 6.22 5.06 0.59
CA PHE A 66 5.88 4.95 -0.82
C PHE A 66 4.63 5.77 -1.12
N THR A 67 4.78 6.82 -1.92
CA THR A 67 3.72 7.80 -2.18
C THR A 67 2.94 7.51 -3.46
N ALA A 68 1.79 8.18 -3.61
CA ALA A 68 1.04 8.19 -4.86
C ALA A 68 1.91 8.65 -6.06
N PRO A 69 1.73 8.07 -7.27
CA PRO A 69 2.53 8.39 -8.45
C PRO A 69 2.08 9.71 -9.09
N VAL A 70 2.35 10.83 -8.42
CA VAL A 70 2.02 12.18 -8.91
C VAL A 70 3.16 12.71 -9.78
N GLU A 71 2.84 13.37 -10.89
CA GLU A 71 3.84 14.11 -11.67
C GLU A 71 4.50 15.19 -10.79
N ASP A 72 5.80 15.40 -10.97
CA ASP A 72 6.62 16.37 -10.21
C ASP A 72 6.75 16.11 -8.69
N SER A 73 6.49 14.89 -8.20
CA SER A 73 6.84 14.53 -6.82
C SER A 73 8.37 14.49 -6.62
N GLU A 74 8.87 15.15 -5.57
CA GLU A 74 10.28 15.02 -5.14
C GLU A 74 10.59 13.63 -4.55
N SER A 75 9.57 12.83 -4.25
CA SER A 75 9.74 11.45 -3.79
C SER A 75 10.18 10.53 -4.92
N GLU A 76 11.33 9.87 -4.72
CA GLU A 76 11.85 8.82 -5.61
C GLU A 76 11.12 7.47 -5.39
N ALA A 77 10.51 7.27 -4.23
CA ALA A 77 9.83 6.03 -3.86
C ALA A 77 8.33 6.11 -4.20
N ARG A 78 8.00 5.80 -5.45
CA ARG A 78 6.61 5.79 -5.94
C ARG A 78 6.00 4.41 -5.85
N SER A 79 4.76 4.36 -5.34
CA SER A 79 3.97 3.13 -5.23
C SER A 79 3.72 2.42 -6.57
N ALA A 80 3.79 3.12 -7.70
CA ALA A 80 3.65 2.55 -9.04
C ALA A 80 4.93 1.87 -9.57
N ASP A 81 6.10 2.17 -8.99
CA ASP A 81 7.40 1.76 -9.55
C ASP A 81 7.96 0.50 -8.89
N VAL A 82 7.44 0.10 -7.72
CA VAL A 82 7.98 -1.03 -6.94
C VAL A 82 6.99 -2.18 -6.86
N ARG A 83 7.46 -3.37 -7.25
CA ARG A 83 6.71 -4.63 -7.18
C ARG A 83 6.70 -5.16 -5.74
N ILE A 84 5.60 -5.80 -5.36
CA ILE A 84 5.41 -6.38 -4.03
C ILE A 84 6.50 -7.41 -3.71
N ASP A 85 6.89 -8.24 -4.69
CA ASP A 85 7.94 -9.26 -4.48
C ASP A 85 9.37 -8.71 -4.37
N LEU A 86 9.56 -7.40 -4.59
CA LEU A 86 10.84 -6.72 -4.38
C LEU A 86 10.92 -5.96 -3.06
N LEU A 87 9.82 -5.93 -2.29
CA LEU A 87 9.75 -5.24 -1.00
C LEU A 87 10.29 -6.07 0.17
N ASP A 88 10.68 -7.32 -0.07
CA ASP A 88 11.19 -8.26 0.95
C ASP A 88 10.29 -8.33 2.21
N LEU A 89 8.97 -8.31 2.00
CA LEU A 89 7.99 -8.28 3.09
C LEU A 89 8.03 -9.57 3.91
N GLU A 90 8.00 -9.42 5.23
CA GLU A 90 7.86 -10.54 6.16
C GLU A 90 6.38 -10.89 6.39
N LEU A 91 6.11 -12.16 6.75
CA LEU A 91 4.77 -12.59 7.10
C LEU A 91 4.31 -11.87 8.38
N HIS A 92 3.12 -11.26 8.33
CA HIS A 92 2.54 -10.40 9.38
C HIS A 92 3.29 -9.08 9.61
N GLN A 93 4.14 -8.64 8.69
CA GLN A 93 4.73 -7.30 8.75
C GLN A 93 3.62 -6.24 8.72
N PRO A 94 3.57 -5.31 9.70
CA PRO A 94 2.64 -4.21 9.66
C PRO A 94 3.03 -3.22 8.56
N ILE A 95 2.03 -2.70 7.85
CA ILE A 95 2.20 -1.61 6.88
C ILE A 95 1.23 -0.50 7.27
N ALA A 96 1.75 0.69 7.49
CA ALA A 96 0.93 1.87 7.71
C ALA A 96 0.42 2.38 6.35
N TYR A 97 -0.84 2.77 6.28
CA TYR A 97 -1.47 3.25 5.05
C TYR A 97 -2.41 4.40 5.35
N ILE A 98 -2.23 5.51 4.64
CA ILE A 98 -3.15 6.65 4.69
C ILE A 98 -3.72 6.87 3.29
N PHE A 99 -5.04 7.02 3.23
CA PHE A 99 -5.77 7.49 2.07
C PHE A 99 -6.44 8.80 2.41
N ASP A 100 -6.29 9.79 1.53
CA ASP A 100 -6.74 11.17 1.70
C ASP A 100 -5.99 11.91 2.83
N PHE A 101 -5.39 13.05 2.47
CA PHE A 101 -4.65 13.92 3.40
C PHE A 101 -5.45 15.17 3.81
N GLY A 102 -6.68 15.30 3.31
CA GLY A 102 -7.58 16.44 3.56
C GLY A 102 -8.37 16.39 4.85
#